data_AF-A0A8S4S887-F1
#
_entry.id   AF-A0A8S4S887-F1
#
_cell.length_a   1.000
_cell.length_b   1.000
_cell.length_c   1.000
_cell.angle_alpha   90.00
_cell.angle_beta   90.00
_cell.angle_gamma   90.00
#
_symmetry.space_group_name_H-M   'P 1'
#
loop_
_entity.id
_entity.type
_entity.pdbx_description
1 polymer ?
#
loop_
_entity_poly.entity_id
_entity_poly.type
_entity_poly.pdbx_seq_one_letter_code
_entity_poly.pdbx_strand_id
1 'polypeptide(L)'
;MLQDALLARPARVPCPDCGKIFSRKSYMDNHYKLIHVRKSQHYCELCDKHFINGYAIRTHKKFVHEKYEKPKNKICDICGRGFHTNRVLINHKRTHTGERPHKCSYCPAAFAQNVARKTHEKTQHKHLLQELKGFSA
;
A
#
# COMPACT_ATOMS: atom_id res chain seq x y z
N MET A 1 21.11 0.94 -31.50
CA MET A 1 20.70 -0.36 -30.92
C MET A 1 20.32 -0.12 -29.47
N LEU A 2 19.04 0.15 -29.22
CA LEU A 2 18.48 0.79 -28.01
C LEU A 2 17.55 -0.18 -27.26
N GLN A 3 18.00 -1.40 -27.02
CA GLN A 3 17.21 -2.46 -26.38
C GLN A 3 18.14 -3.34 -25.54
N ASP A 4 18.45 -2.92 -24.31
CA ASP A 4 18.92 -3.85 -23.25
C ASP A 4 18.82 -3.27 -21.81
N ALA A 5 18.29 -2.06 -21.63
CA ALA A 5 18.14 -1.45 -20.30
C ALA A 5 16.82 -1.82 -19.57
N LEU A 6 16.02 -2.77 -20.09
CA LEU A 6 14.68 -3.10 -19.55
C LEU A 6 14.58 -4.44 -18.79
N LEU A 7 15.69 -5.16 -18.59
CA LEU A 7 15.71 -6.43 -17.84
C LEU A 7 16.60 -6.41 -16.59
N ALA A 8 16.78 -5.24 -15.95
CA ALA A 8 17.33 -5.20 -14.60
C ALA A 8 16.35 -5.92 -13.64
N ARG A 9 16.56 -7.23 -13.44
CA ARG A 9 15.82 -8.04 -12.47
C ARG A 9 15.85 -7.30 -11.13
N PRO A 10 14.71 -7.09 -10.45
CA PRO A 10 14.71 -6.43 -9.15
C PRO A 10 15.67 -7.19 -8.22
N ALA A 11 16.57 -6.45 -7.57
CA ALA A 11 17.59 -7.01 -6.69
C ALA A 11 16.94 -7.99 -5.71
N ARG A 12 17.23 -9.28 -5.90
CA ARG A 12 16.77 -10.35 -5.03
C ARG A 12 17.69 -10.36 -3.81
N VAL A 13 17.11 -10.16 -2.63
CA VAL A 13 17.86 -10.04 -1.37
C VAL A 13 17.73 -11.37 -0.61
N PRO A 14 18.79 -12.17 -0.48
CA PRO A 14 18.76 -13.37 0.33
C PRO A 14 18.81 -13.04 1.83
N CYS A 15 18.16 -13.85 2.66
CA CYS A 15 18.36 -13.82 4.11
C CYS A 15 19.70 -14.49 4.44
N PRO A 16 20.56 -13.86 5.28
CA PRO A 16 21.87 -14.41 5.63
C PRO A 16 21.80 -15.74 6.39
N ASP A 17 20.74 -15.98 7.17
CA ASP A 17 20.67 -17.13 8.07
C ASP A 17 20.01 -18.37 7.46
N CYS A 18 19.01 -18.19 6.58
CA CYS A 18 18.24 -19.30 6.00
C CYS A 18 18.20 -19.32 4.47
N GLY A 19 18.86 -18.36 3.81
CA GLY A 19 18.91 -18.31 2.34
C GLY A 19 17.59 -18.00 1.61
N LYS A 20 16.45 -17.84 2.32
CA LYS A 20 15.17 -17.42 1.70
C LYS A 20 15.38 -16.10 0.93
N ILE A 21 14.88 -16.04 -0.30
CA ILE A 21 15.10 -14.93 -1.24
C ILE A 21 13.91 -13.99 -1.28
N PHE A 22 14.15 -12.69 -1.12
CA PHE A 22 13.12 -11.65 -1.08
C PHE A 22 13.23 -10.68 -2.25
N SER A 23 12.10 -10.10 -2.65
CA SER A 23 12.04 -9.12 -3.75
C SER A 23 12.45 -7.70 -3.36
N ARG A 24 12.54 -7.42 -2.04
CA ARG A 24 12.91 -6.10 -1.49
C ARG A 24 13.65 -6.28 -0.17
N LYS A 25 14.63 -5.40 0.10
CA LYS A 25 15.38 -5.38 1.37
C LYS A 25 14.46 -5.26 2.60
N SER A 26 13.46 -4.39 2.54
CA SER A 26 12.52 -4.20 3.67
C SER A 26 11.75 -5.47 4.04
N TYR A 27 11.46 -6.34 3.07
CA TYR A 27 10.83 -7.63 3.33
C TYR A 27 11.80 -8.64 3.95
N MET A 28 13.05 -8.68 3.47
CA MET A 28 14.11 -9.49 4.09
C MET A 28 14.38 -9.03 5.53
N ASP A 29 14.49 -7.72 5.77
CA ASP A 29 14.75 -7.18 7.11
C ASP A 29 13.60 -7.51 8.07
N ASN A 30 12.34 -7.44 7.61
CA ASN A 30 11.19 -7.83 8.43
C ASN A 30 11.16 -9.35 8.68
N HIS A 31 11.47 -10.16 7.67
CA HIS A 31 11.68 -11.60 7.85
C HIS A 31 12.76 -11.85 8.90
N TYR A 32 13.93 -11.25 8.79
CA TYR A 32 15.04 -11.46 9.72
C TYR A 32 14.64 -11.09 11.16
N LYS A 33 13.98 -9.94 11.32
CA LYS A 33 13.45 -9.51 12.62
C LYS A 33 12.43 -10.48 13.20
N LEU A 34 11.51 -10.99 12.38
CA LEU A 34 10.45 -11.88 12.84
C LEU A 34 10.93 -13.29 13.06
N ILE A 35 11.85 -13.83 12.27
CA ILE A 35 12.21 -15.25 12.31
C ILE A 35 13.47 -15.47 13.15
N HIS A 36 14.52 -14.70 12.88
CA HIS A 36 15.85 -14.95 13.42
C HIS A 36 16.11 -14.18 14.72
N VAL A 37 15.60 -12.94 14.85
CA VAL A 37 15.80 -12.12 16.07
C VAL A 37 14.73 -12.37 17.12
N ARG A 38 13.45 -12.08 16.80
CA ARG A 38 12.35 -12.14 17.79
C ARG A 38 11.71 -13.51 17.93
N LYS A 39 12.07 -14.48 17.07
CA LYS A 39 11.44 -15.81 16.96
C LYS A 39 9.91 -15.71 17.09
N SER A 40 9.28 -15.16 16.05
CA SER A 40 7.85 -14.84 16.00
C SER A 40 7.04 -16.10 16.29
N GLN A 41 6.27 -16.03 17.37
CA GLN A 41 5.29 -17.04 17.76
C GLN A 41 3.97 -16.88 16.98
N HIS A 42 3.87 -15.89 16.10
CA HIS A 42 2.65 -15.56 15.36
C HIS A 42 2.82 -15.91 13.89
N TYR A 43 2.88 -17.20 13.59
CA TYR A 43 2.97 -17.73 12.24
C TYR A 43 1.68 -18.42 11.83
N CYS A 44 1.31 -18.29 10.57
CA CYS A 44 0.14 -18.93 10.01
C CYS A 44 0.47 -20.32 9.52
N GLU A 45 -0.12 -21.33 10.16
CA GLU A 45 0.01 -22.74 9.84
C GLU A 45 -0.57 -23.11 8.45
N LEU A 46 -1.39 -22.25 7.86
CA LEU A 46 -2.01 -22.48 6.55
C LEU A 46 -1.19 -21.93 5.37
N CYS A 47 -0.24 -21.01 5.61
CA CYS A 47 0.56 -20.41 4.52
C CYS A 47 2.00 -19.99 4.89
N ASP A 48 2.53 -20.46 6.03
CA ASP A 48 3.91 -20.21 6.51
C ASP A 48 4.29 -18.70 6.60
N LYS A 49 3.29 -17.83 6.78
CA LYS A 49 3.51 -16.38 6.95
C LYS A 49 3.67 -16.03 8.42
N HIS A 50 4.66 -15.19 8.72
CA HIS A 50 4.91 -14.70 10.08
C HIS A 50 4.46 -13.25 10.25
N PHE A 51 4.00 -12.95 11.46
CA PHE A 51 3.39 -11.68 11.82
C PHE A 51 4.07 -11.08 13.04
N ILE A 52 3.95 -9.76 13.17
CA ILE A 52 4.56 -8.98 14.26
C ILE A 52 3.85 -9.24 15.59
N ASN A 53 2.55 -9.52 15.58
CA ASN A 53 1.75 -9.75 16.78
C ASN A 53 0.52 -10.66 16.49
N GLY A 54 -0.14 -11.12 17.56
CA GLY A 54 -1.33 -11.95 17.49
C GLY A 54 -2.52 -11.32 16.75
N TYR A 55 -2.67 -10.00 16.79
CA TYR A 55 -3.75 -9.31 16.07
C TYR A 55 -3.58 -9.41 14.55
N ALA A 56 -2.35 -9.23 14.07
CA ALA A 56 -2.03 -9.27 12.64
C ALA A 56 -2.26 -10.67 12.05
N ILE A 57 -1.91 -11.75 12.76
CA ILE A 57 -2.20 -13.10 12.30
C ILE A 57 -3.70 -13.43 12.34
N ARG A 58 -4.43 -13.03 13.39
CA ARG A 58 -5.89 -13.25 13.47
C ARG A 58 -6.61 -12.60 12.31
N THR A 59 -6.27 -11.34 12.00
CA THR A 59 -6.86 -10.65 10.86
C THR A 59 -6.47 -11.33 9.55
N HIS A 60 -5.20 -11.71 9.37
CA HIS A 60 -4.75 -12.45 8.20
C HIS A 60 -5.55 -13.76 7.99
N LYS A 61 -5.71 -14.61 9.00
CA LYS A 61 -6.50 -15.85 8.91
C LYS A 61 -7.92 -15.56 8.45
N LYS A 62 -8.57 -14.61 9.13
CA LYS A 62 -9.94 -14.18 8.81
C LYS A 62 -10.11 -13.68 7.37
N PHE A 63 -9.14 -12.94 6.82
CA PHE A 63 -9.28 -12.34 5.48
C PHE A 63 -8.77 -13.21 4.33
N VAL A 64 -7.82 -14.12 4.59
CA VAL A 64 -7.13 -14.89 3.55
C VAL A 64 -7.56 -16.34 3.51
N HIS A 65 -7.81 -16.93 4.67
CA HIS A 65 -8.11 -18.37 4.79
C HIS A 65 -9.58 -18.65 5.07
N GLU A 66 -10.31 -17.66 5.58
CA GLU A 66 -11.76 -17.71 5.73
C GLU A 66 -12.43 -16.86 4.65
N LYS A 67 -13.60 -17.31 4.18
CA LYS A 67 -14.47 -16.51 3.31
C LYS A 67 -15.11 -15.40 4.15
N TYR A 68 -14.36 -14.33 4.39
CA TYR A 68 -14.85 -13.16 5.12
C TYR A 68 -15.22 -12.03 4.16
N GLU A 69 -16.52 -11.72 4.12
CA GLU A 69 -17.01 -10.51 3.48
C GLU A 69 -17.21 -9.42 4.52
N LYS A 70 -16.40 -8.36 4.43
CA LYS A 70 -16.53 -7.23 5.35
C LYS A 70 -17.90 -6.56 5.15
N PRO A 71 -18.72 -6.41 6.20
CA PRO A 71 -20.04 -5.80 6.07
C PRO A 71 -19.95 -4.39 5.48
N LYS A 72 -20.78 -4.13 4.47
CA LYS A 72 -20.89 -2.81 3.82
C LYS A 72 -21.97 -1.97 4.49
N ASN A 73 -21.81 -1.70 5.78
CA ASN A 73 -22.82 -1.02 6.59
C ASN A 73 -22.82 0.52 6.46
N LYS A 74 -21.92 1.10 5.66
CA LYS A 74 -21.87 2.54 5.42
C LYS A 74 -22.55 2.83 4.10
N ILE A 75 -23.82 3.22 4.15
CA ILE A 75 -24.67 3.39 2.99
C ILE A 75 -24.61 4.83 2.49
N CYS A 76 -24.52 5.00 1.17
CA CYS A 76 -24.72 6.30 0.55
C CYS A 76 -26.21 6.63 0.52
N ASP A 77 -26.55 7.77 1.12
CA ASP A 77 -27.87 8.39 1.09
C ASP A 77 -28.31 8.84 -0.31
N ILE A 78 -27.38 9.11 -1.23
CA ILE A 78 -27.71 9.56 -2.60
C ILE A 78 -28.07 8.40 -3.53
N CYS A 79 -27.35 7.26 -3.45
CA CYS A 79 -27.52 6.16 -4.41
C CYS A 79 -27.69 4.77 -3.78
N GLY A 80 -27.82 4.68 -2.46
CA GLY A 80 -28.01 3.41 -1.73
C GLY A 80 -26.79 2.49 -1.70
N ARG A 81 -25.67 2.85 -2.33
CA ARG A 81 -24.49 1.97 -2.41
C ARG A 81 -23.83 1.81 -1.04
N GLY A 82 -23.53 0.56 -0.66
CA GLY A 82 -22.85 0.23 0.59
C GLY A 82 -21.32 0.22 0.50
N PHE A 83 -20.67 0.70 1.57
CA PHE A 83 -19.22 0.79 1.73
C PHE A 83 -18.78 0.22 3.07
N HIS A 84 -17.51 -0.21 3.13
CA HIS A 84 -16.93 -0.88 4.30
C HIS A 84 -16.34 0.07 5.35
N THR A 85 -16.23 1.38 5.06
CA THR A 85 -15.77 2.42 6.00
C THR A 85 -16.39 3.78 5.67
N ASN A 86 -16.53 4.64 6.68
CA ASN A 86 -17.00 6.02 6.50
C ASN A 86 -16.10 6.83 5.57
N ARG A 87 -14.78 6.66 5.66
CA ARG A 87 -13.82 7.36 4.80
C ARG A 87 -14.06 7.07 3.32
N VAL A 88 -14.34 5.82 2.97
CA VAL A 88 -14.62 5.44 1.57
C VAL A 88 -15.98 5.97 1.14
N LEU A 89 -16.99 5.94 2.01
CA LEU A 89 -18.29 6.56 1.73
C LEU A 89 -18.17 8.07 1.47
N ILE A 90 -17.44 8.81 2.31
CA ILE A 90 -17.22 10.27 2.13
C ILE A 90 -16.53 10.54 0.79
N ASN A 91 -15.47 9.79 0.46
CA ASN A 91 -14.81 9.93 -0.83
C ASN A 91 -15.74 9.58 -2.01
N HIS A 92 -16.63 8.61 -1.84
CA HIS A 92 -17.65 8.31 -2.84
C HIS A 92 -18.65 9.44 -2.99
N LYS A 93 -19.12 10.06 -1.90
CA LYS A 93 -20.08 11.18 -1.97
C LYS A 93 -19.57 12.34 -2.85
N ARG A 94 -18.25 12.55 -2.90
CA ARG A 94 -17.63 13.54 -3.80
C ARG A 94 -17.85 13.29 -5.28
N THR A 95 -18.17 12.06 -5.68
CA THR A 95 -18.54 11.77 -7.09
C THR A 95 -19.92 12.29 -7.44
N HIS A 96 -20.79 12.48 -6.45
CA HIS A 96 -22.10 13.09 -6.65
C HIS A 96 -22.03 14.61 -6.56
N THR A 97 -21.28 15.15 -5.59
CA THR A 97 -21.19 16.60 -5.37
C THR A 97 -20.18 17.30 -6.30
N GLY A 98 -19.27 16.56 -6.92
CA GLY A 98 -18.18 17.12 -7.72
C GLY A 98 -17.07 17.79 -6.90
N GLU A 99 -17.11 17.69 -5.57
CA GLU A 99 -16.13 18.34 -4.68
C GLU A 99 -14.71 17.80 -4.93
N ARG A 100 -13.75 18.72 -5.17
CA ARG A 100 -12.34 18.41 -5.44
C ARG A 100 -11.43 19.13 -4.45
N PRO A 101 -11.38 18.71 -3.17
CA PRO A 101 -10.64 19.43 -2.14
C PRO A 101 -9.11 19.29 -2.28
N HIS A 102 -8.62 18.32 -3.06
CA HIS A 102 -7.20 18.05 -3.15
C HIS A 102 -6.59 18.74 -4.38
N LYS A 103 -6.14 19.99 -4.19
CA LYS A 103 -5.43 20.78 -5.21
C LYS A 103 -4.00 20.29 -5.36
N CYS A 104 -3.54 20.18 -6.61
CA CYS A 104 -2.14 19.95 -6.95
C CYS A 104 -1.28 21.13 -6.47
N SER A 105 -0.08 20.86 -5.98
CA SER A 105 0.85 21.92 -5.56
C SER A 105 1.52 22.66 -6.72
N TYR A 106 1.48 22.12 -7.94
CA TYR A 106 2.25 22.62 -9.09
C TYR A 106 1.39 23.09 -10.27
N CYS A 107 0.07 22.86 -10.24
CA CYS A 107 -0.84 23.30 -11.29
C CYS A 107 -2.26 23.51 -10.74
N PRO A 108 -3.17 24.12 -11.51
CA PRO A 108 -4.55 24.36 -11.07
C PRO A 108 -5.42 23.09 -10.92
N ALA A 109 -4.90 21.91 -11.25
CA ALA A 109 -5.66 20.68 -11.20
C ALA A 109 -6.09 20.32 -9.76
N ALA A 110 -7.35 19.91 -9.59
CA ALA A 110 -7.91 19.49 -8.32
C ALA A 110 -8.61 18.14 -8.42
N PHE A 111 -8.52 17.34 -7.35
CA PHE A 111 -8.94 15.95 -7.30
C PHE A 111 -9.88 15.67 -6.12
N ALA A 112 -10.81 14.74 -6.31
CA ALA A 112 -11.72 14.28 -5.27
C ALA A 112 -11.00 13.45 -4.17
N GLN A 113 -9.83 12.87 -4.48
CA GLN A 113 -9.06 12.03 -3.56
C GLN A 113 -7.58 12.41 -3.54
N ASN A 114 -6.98 12.38 -2.34
CA ASN A 114 -5.55 12.67 -2.13
C ASN A 114 -4.63 11.73 -2.94
N VAL A 115 -4.98 10.44 -3.05
CA VAL A 115 -4.18 9.47 -3.80
C VAL A 115 -4.12 9.86 -5.29
N ALA A 116 -5.24 10.29 -5.87
CA ALA A 116 -5.27 10.74 -7.27
C ALA A 116 -4.38 11.96 -7.48
N ARG A 117 -4.45 12.95 -6.57
CA ARG A 117 -3.56 14.12 -6.60
C ARG A 117 -2.09 13.71 -6.49
N LYS A 118 -1.71 12.87 -5.53
CA LYS A 118 -0.31 12.41 -5.35
C LYS A 118 0.22 11.66 -6.57
N THR A 119 -0.60 10.82 -7.18
CA THR A 119 -0.22 10.10 -8.41
C THR A 119 -0.05 11.06 -9.57
N HIS A 120 -0.96 12.03 -9.72
CA HIS A 120 -0.82 13.10 -10.69
C HIS A 120 0.49 13.88 -10.48
N GLU A 121 0.77 14.35 -9.26
CA GLU A 121 2.03 15.03 -8.92
C GLU A 121 3.26 14.20 -9.30
N LYS A 122 3.28 12.90 -8.94
CA LYS A 122 4.40 12.00 -9.25
C LYS A 122 4.62 11.73 -10.73
N THR A 123 3.55 11.76 -11.54
CA THR A 123 3.61 11.40 -12.96
C THR A 123 3.80 12.63 -13.83
N GLN A 124 3.06 13.71 -13.56
CA GLN A 124 3.03 14.93 -14.36
C GLN A 124 4.05 15.98 -13.88
N HIS A 125 4.40 15.98 -12.59
CA HIS A 125 5.35 16.92 -11.99
C HIS A 125 6.59 16.22 -11.43
N LYS A 126 6.97 15.08 -12.04
CA LYS A 126 8.12 14.27 -11.61
C LYS A 126 9.42 15.08 -11.53
N HIS A 127 9.65 15.97 -12.50
CA HIS A 127 10.84 16.81 -12.56
C HIS A 127 10.92 17.77 -11.36
N LEU A 128 9.83 18.44 -11.01
CA LEU A 128 9.74 19.34 -9.85
C LEU A 128 9.92 18.60 -8.51
N LEU A 129 9.48 17.34 -8.44
CA LEU A 129 9.64 16.50 -7.25
C LEU A 129 11.06 15.98 -7.03
N GLN A 130 11.90 15.99 -8.06
CA GLN A 130 13.31 15.57 -7.96
C GLN A 130 14.18 16.69 -7.41
N GLU A 131 13.90 17.95 -7.74
CA GLU A 131 14.65 19.12 -7.27
C GLU A 131 14.51 19.36 -5.77
N LEU A 132 13.35 19.06 -5.17
CA LEU A 132 13.14 19.15 -3.72
C LEU A 132 13.94 18.11 -2.89
N LYS A 133 14.52 17.09 -3.54
CA LYS A 133 15.40 16.11 -2.88
C LYS A 133 16.88 16.46 -2.98
N GLY A 134 17.23 17.55 -3.67
CA GLY A 134 18.61 18.01 -3.87
C GLY A 134 19.07 19.08 -2.88
N PHE A 135 18.20 19.59 -2.00
CA PHE A 135 18.51 20.70 -1.08
C PHE A 135 18.51 20.30 0.40
N SER A 136 18.91 19.06 0.71
CA SER A 136 19.32 18.70 2.07
C SER A 136 20.83 18.44 2.08
N ALA A 137 21.60 19.52 2.18
CA ALA A 137 23.01 19.53 2.60
C ALA A 137 23.19 20.73 3.53
#